data_AF-D0P4V6-F1
#
_entry.id   AF-D0P4V6-F1
#
_cell.length_a   1.000
_cell.length_b   1.000
_cell.length_c   1.000
_cell.angle_alpha   90.00
_cell.angle_beta   90.00
_cell.angle_gamma   90.00
#
_symmetry.space_group_name_H-M   'P 1'
#
loop_
_entity.id
_entity.type
_entity.pdbx_description
1 polymer ?
#
loop_
_entity_poly.entity_id
_entity_poly.type
_entity_poly.pdbx_seq_one_letter_code
_entity_poly.pdbx_strand_id
1 'polypeptide(L)'
;MAFESTMEITRGGVKTKQGAPQQETPVLDESSAMTFAIPAPIASVRANIAAFEEDSIRKLLTRYEGSDVLPIGWREGPSNKGIQVVYGEVDGKGSEWYTMKTTGMLHVSATKAAQILMRSDMVPKFDDMTKEVKVMEKLSDASEVRRVTAKSVMFTAARDFSVVTYPNARVTFVRPF
;
A
#
# COMPACT_ATOMS: atom_id res chain seq x y z
N MET A 1 12.70 31.33 48.16
CA MET A 1 12.06 31.40 49.49
C MET A 1 10.97 30.35 49.52
N ALA A 2 11.09 29.38 50.41
CA ALA A 2 10.05 28.40 50.68
C ALA A 2 9.03 28.99 51.64
N PHE A 3 7.76 28.68 51.45
CA PHE A 3 6.76 28.74 52.51
C PHE A 3 5.90 27.48 52.43
N GLU A 4 6.20 26.55 53.34
CA GLU A 4 5.29 25.51 53.77
C GLU A 4 4.10 26.14 54.48
N SER A 5 2.91 25.57 54.27
CA SER A 5 1.79 25.73 55.21
C SER A 5 1.00 24.44 55.25
N THR A 6 1.31 23.62 56.25
CA THR A 6 0.55 22.46 56.69
C THR A 6 -0.63 22.93 57.55
N MET A 7 -1.83 22.43 57.28
CA MET A 7 -2.88 22.31 58.29
C MET A 7 -3.63 21.00 58.10
N GLU A 8 -3.44 20.08 59.04
CA GLU A 8 -4.30 18.94 59.28
C GLU A 8 -5.40 19.32 60.29
N ILE A 9 -6.64 18.97 60.02
CA ILE A 9 -7.65 18.71 61.07
C ILE A 9 -8.40 17.42 60.70
N THR A 10 -8.17 16.38 61.49
CA THR A 10 -8.88 15.11 61.48
C THR A 10 -10.08 15.16 62.43
N ARG A 11 -11.24 14.62 62.04
CA ARG A 11 -12.08 13.76 62.92
C ARG A 11 -13.30 13.18 62.19
N GLY A 12 -13.49 11.87 62.36
CA GLY A 12 -14.80 11.20 62.26
C GLY A 12 -14.93 10.23 61.10
N GLY A 13 -14.51 8.98 61.29
CA GLY A 13 -14.60 7.93 60.26
C GLY A 13 -15.86 7.07 60.34
N VAL A 14 -16.10 6.30 59.27
CA VAL A 14 -16.81 5.02 59.27
C VAL A 14 -16.17 4.11 58.20
N LYS A 15 -15.63 2.96 58.63
CA LYS A 15 -15.26 1.79 57.79
C LYS A 15 -16.57 1.20 57.21
N THR A 16 -16.71 0.62 56.03
CA THR A 16 -15.94 -0.45 55.37
C THR A 16 -16.73 -0.79 54.09
N LYS A 17 -16.06 -1.08 52.96
CA LYS A 17 -16.18 -2.34 52.20
C LYS A 17 -15.42 -2.21 50.88
N GLN A 18 -14.54 -3.18 50.66
CA GLN A 18 -13.64 -3.34 49.53
C GLN A 18 -14.45 -3.45 48.23
N GLY A 19 -14.24 -2.52 47.30
CA GLY A 19 -14.53 -2.74 45.89
C GLY A 19 -13.37 -3.53 45.28
N ALA A 20 -13.67 -4.66 44.67
CA ALA A 20 -12.72 -5.39 43.84
C ALA A 20 -12.20 -4.46 42.73
N PRO A 21 -10.92 -4.52 42.34
CA PRO A 21 -10.49 -3.87 41.12
C PRO A 21 -11.18 -4.57 39.96
N GLN A 22 -12.07 -3.86 39.27
CA GLN A 22 -12.49 -4.25 37.94
C GLN A 22 -11.21 -4.29 37.10
N GLN A 23 -10.83 -5.51 36.74
CA GLN A 23 -9.82 -5.80 35.75
C GLN A 23 -10.37 -5.22 34.45
N GLU A 24 -9.94 -4.00 34.10
CA GLU A 24 -10.13 -3.45 32.77
C GLU A 24 -9.49 -4.43 31.81
N THR A 25 -10.32 -5.25 31.18
CA THR A 25 -9.94 -6.04 30.02
C THR A 25 -9.30 -5.05 29.05
N PRO A 26 -8.03 -5.23 28.65
CA PRO A 26 -7.49 -4.41 27.60
C PRO A 26 -8.38 -4.64 26.39
N VAL A 27 -9.03 -3.57 25.94
CA VAL A 27 -9.56 -3.52 24.58
C VAL A 27 -8.36 -3.85 23.72
N LEU A 28 -8.35 -5.04 23.13
CA LEU A 28 -7.30 -5.49 22.24
C LEU A 28 -7.07 -4.38 21.23
N ASP A 29 -5.90 -3.75 21.36
CA ASP A 29 -5.38 -2.77 20.43
C ASP A 29 -5.65 -3.24 19.00
N GLU A 30 -6.07 -2.30 18.17
CA GLU A 30 -6.20 -2.44 16.73
C GLU A 30 -5.14 -3.41 16.21
N SER A 31 -5.59 -4.50 15.58
CA SER A 31 -4.73 -5.48 14.93
C SER A 31 -3.63 -4.73 14.18
N SER A 32 -2.40 -4.76 14.72
CA SER A 32 -1.29 -4.00 14.18
C SER A 32 -1.08 -4.47 12.74
N ALA A 33 -1.50 -3.65 11.77
CA ALA A 33 -1.53 -4.03 10.37
C ALA A 33 -0.13 -4.50 9.95
N MET A 34 -0.03 -5.77 9.53
CA MET A 34 1.26 -6.33 9.11
C MET A 34 1.79 -5.53 7.91
N THR A 35 3.03 -5.08 8.01
CA THR A 35 3.70 -4.35 6.93
C THR A 35 4.83 -5.19 6.36
N PHE A 36 4.90 -5.30 5.04
CA PHE A 36 5.92 -6.09 4.34
C PHE A 36 7.04 -5.18 3.82
N ALA A 37 8.28 -5.65 3.87
CA ALA A 37 9.38 -4.99 3.15
C ALA A 37 9.21 -5.17 1.63
N ILE A 38 9.71 -4.23 0.83
CA ILE A 38 9.73 -4.34 -0.64
C ILE A 38 11.19 -4.29 -1.10
N PRO A 39 11.70 -5.31 -1.81
CA PRO A 39 11.00 -6.54 -2.21
C PRO A 39 10.69 -7.48 -1.03
N ALA A 40 9.51 -8.11 -1.05
CA ALA A 40 9.08 -9.05 -0.02
C ALA A 40 9.58 -10.48 -0.32
N PRO A 41 10.15 -11.21 0.67
CA PRO A 41 10.45 -12.63 0.49
C PRO A 41 9.18 -13.44 0.19
N ILE A 42 9.22 -14.27 -0.86
CA ILE A 42 8.04 -15.06 -1.28
C ILE A 42 7.51 -15.98 -0.18
N ALA A 43 8.38 -16.49 0.71
CA ALA A 43 7.98 -17.29 1.85
C ALA A 43 7.07 -16.51 2.82
N SER A 44 7.39 -15.24 3.07
CA SER A 44 6.58 -14.35 3.92
C SER A 44 5.24 -14.02 3.27
N VAL A 45 5.22 -13.81 1.96
CA VAL A 45 3.96 -13.59 1.21
C VAL A 45 3.06 -14.81 1.28
N ARG A 46 3.59 -16.02 1.04
CA ARG A 46 2.83 -17.27 1.10
C ARG A 46 2.28 -17.56 2.50
N ALA A 47 3.03 -17.20 3.54
CA ALA A 47 2.60 -17.40 4.92
C ALA A 47 1.38 -16.55 5.28
N ASN A 48 1.19 -15.38 4.66
CA ASN A 48 0.05 -14.51 4.92
C ASN A 48 -0.36 -13.67 3.70
N ILE A 49 -1.00 -14.33 2.74
CA ILE A 49 -1.39 -13.74 1.45
C ILE A 49 -2.36 -12.56 1.65
N ALA A 50 -3.38 -12.73 2.50
CA ALA A 50 -4.38 -11.69 2.75
C ALA A 50 -3.76 -10.42 3.35
N ALA A 51 -2.88 -10.56 4.35
CA ALA A 51 -2.20 -9.40 4.93
C ALA A 51 -1.26 -8.72 3.92
N PHE A 52 -0.61 -9.49 3.04
CA PHE A 52 0.22 -8.91 1.98
C PHE A 52 -0.61 -8.11 0.96
N GLU A 53 -1.78 -8.61 0.57
CA GLU A 53 -2.71 -7.91 -0.32
C GLU A 53 -3.21 -6.60 0.31
N GLU A 54 -3.58 -6.64 1.59
CA GLU A 54 -4.04 -5.47 2.35
C GLU A 54 -2.94 -4.42 2.50
N ASP A 55 -1.73 -4.82 2.91
CA ASP A 55 -0.56 -3.94 3.01
C ASP A 55 -0.23 -3.26 1.68
N SER A 56 -0.29 -4.03 0.59
CA SER A 56 -0.01 -3.55 -0.76
C SER A 56 -1.08 -2.58 -1.28
N ILE A 57 -2.37 -2.82 -1.01
CA ILE A 57 -3.46 -1.86 -1.33
C ILE A 57 -3.28 -0.58 -0.51
N ARG A 58 -3.02 -0.70 0.79
CA ARG A 58 -2.84 0.44 1.69
C ARG A 58 -1.69 1.32 1.20
N LYS A 59 -0.54 0.74 0.86
CA LYS A 59 0.60 1.46 0.28
C LYS A 59 0.25 2.13 -1.05
N LEU A 60 -0.49 1.44 -1.92
CA LEU A 60 -0.93 2.01 -3.20
C LEU A 60 -1.83 3.23 -3.00
N LEU A 61 -2.78 3.17 -2.06
CA LEU A 61 -3.69 4.28 -1.77
C LEU A 61 -2.97 5.45 -1.11
N THR A 62 -2.11 5.20 -0.12
CA THR A 62 -1.23 6.23 0.47
C THR A 62 -0.40 6.91 -0.62
N ARG A 63 0.15 6.12 -1.55
CA ARG A 63 0.91 6.63 -2.69
C ARG A 63 0.05 7.44 -3.65
N TYR A 64 -1.15 6.96 -3.95
CA TYR A 64 -2.06 7.61 -4.88
C TYR A 64 -2.37 9.06 -4.45
N GLU A 65 -2.60 9.27 -3.16
CA GLU A 65 -2.79 10.60 -2.53
C GLU A 65 -1.50 11.44 -2.51
N GLY A 66 -0.32 10.82 -2.61
CA GLY A 66 0.97 11.49 -2.55
C GLY A 66 1.48 11.73 -1.13
N SER A 67 0.86 11.11 -0.12
CA SER A 67 1.16 11.31 1.30
C SER A 67 2.56 10.83 1.69
N ASP A 68 3.10 9.84 0.97
CA ASP A 68 4.43 9.27 1.16
C ASP A 68 5.37 9.59 -0.02
N VAL A 69 5.10 10.66 -0.78
CA VAL A 69 5.93 11.10 -1.91
C VAL A 69 6.71 12.35 -1.53
N LEU A 70 8.02 12.38 -1.82
CA LEU A 70 8.94 13.43 -1.44
C LEU A 70 9.32 14.38 -2.61
N PRO A 71 9.39 15.71 -2.36
CA PRO A 71 8.84 16.41 -1.20
C PRO A 71 7.31 16.28 -1.19
N ILE A 72 6.66 16.40 -0.02
CA ILE A 72 5.22 16.12 0.19
C ILE A 72 4.39 16.43 -1.05
N GLY A 73 3.85 15.37 -1.67
CA GLY A 73 3.07 15.44 -2.90
C GLY A 73 3.85 15.06 -4.17
N TRP A 74 3.22 15.27 -5.31
CA TRP A 74 3.73 14.84 -6.61
C TRP A 74 4.39 15.98 -7.39
N ARG A 75 5.51 15.72 -8.07
CA ARG A 75 6.14 16.66 -9.01
C ARG A 75 5.52 16.51 -10.39
N GLU A 76 5.28 17.63 -11.07
CA GLU A 76 4.75 17.63 -12.43
C GLU A 76 5.74 17.00 -13.40
N GLY A 77 5.26 16.02 -14.18
CA GLY A 77 5.98 15.40 -15.27
C GLY A 77 5.36 15.73 -16.63
N PRO A 78 5.77 14.99 -17.67
CA PRO A 78 5.27 15.19 -19.02
C PRO A 78 3.74 15.07 -19.13
N SER A 79 3.17 15.91 -19.99
CA SER A 79 1.74 15.89 -20.33
C SER A 79 1.59 15.83 -21.84
N ASN A 80 0.88 14.83 -22.36
CA ASN A 80 0.69 14.65 -23.80
C ASN A 80 -0.61 13.91 -24.10
N LYS A 81 -1.37 14.37 -25.11
CA LYS A 81 -2.62 13.72 -25.58
C LYS A 81 -3.61 13.36 -24.46
N GLY A 82 -3.76 14.26 -23.47
CA GLY A 82 -4.67 14.05 -22.32
C GLY A 82 -4.17 13.03 -21.28
N ILE A 83 -2.90 12.63 -21.37
CA ILE A 83 -2.20 11.82 -20.37
C ILE A 83 -1.28 12.74 -19.58
N GLN A 84 -1.46 12.78 -18.25
CA GLN A 84 -0.60 13.49 -17.32
C GLN A 84 0.25 12.49 -16.54
N VAL A 85 1.55 12.69 -16.53
CA VAL A 85 2.49 11.97 -15.66
C VAL A 85 2.90 12.88 -14.53
N VAL A 86 2.90 12.35 -13.31
CA VAL A 86 3.53 12.99 -12.15
C VAL A 86 4.47 11.98 -11.48
N TYR A 87 5.52 12.45 -10.82
CA TYR A 87 6.56 11.59 -10.28
C TYR A 87 7.14 12.13 -8.96
N GLY A 88 7.85 11.28 -8.24
CA GLY A 88 8.53 11.67 -7.00
C GLY A 88 9.30 10.51 -6.37
N GLU A 89 9.82 10.74 -5.18
CA GLU A 89 10.56 9.73 -4.41
C GLU A 89 9.68 9.19 -3.30
N VAL A 90 9.86 7.94 -2.91
CA VAL A 90 9.09 7.34 -1.82
C VAL A 90 9.74 7.72 -0.49
N ASP A 91 8.94 8.21 0.46
CA ASP A 91 9.42 8.43 1.82
C ASP A 91 9.77 7.09 2.50
N GLY A 92 10.91 7.06 3.16
CA GLY A 92 11.45 5.88 3.82
C GLY A 92 12.57 5.14 3.07
N LYS A 93 13.15 4.15 3.76
CA LYS A 93 14.27 3.34 3.26
C LYS A 93 13.73 2.09 2.59
N GLY A 94 13.64 2.06 1.25
CA GLY A 94 13.20 0.84 0.56
C GLY A 94 13.27 0.85 -0.96
N SER A 95 13.16 2.01 -1.62
CA SER A 95 13.25 2.11 -3.08
C SER A 95 14.10 3.30 -3.48
N GLU A 96 15.23 3.04 -4.13
CA GLU A 96 16.06 4.07 -4.77
C GLU A 96 15.42 4.59 -6.08
N TRP A 97 14.29 4.01 -6.48
CA TRP A 97 13.61 4.31 -7.72
C TRP A 97 12.53 5.36 -7.49
N TYR A 98 12.45 6.29 -8.45
CA TYR A 98 11.32 7.20 -8.56
C TYR A 98 10.01 6.41 -8.72
N THR A 99 8.97 6.88 -8.05
CA THR A 99 7.61 6.44 -8.25
C THR A 99 6.90 7.40 -9.21
N MET A 100 5.95 6.87 -9.99
CA MET A 100 5.20 7.63 -10.98
C MET A 100 3.72 7.31 -10.89
N LYS A 101 2.90 8.33 -11.13
CA LYS A 101 1.46 8.22 -11.32
C LYS A 101 1.11 8.79 -12.68
N THR A 102 0.43 7.99 -13.50
CA THR A 102 -0.05 8.39 -14.82
C THR A 102 -1.57 8.41 -14.81
N THR A 103 -2.16 9.53 -15.21
CA THR A 103 -3.61 9.71 -15.29
C THR A 103 -3.99 10.04 -16.73
N GLY A 104 -5.05 9.40 -17.22
CA GLY A 104 -5.61 9.64 -18.54
C GLY A 104 -7.01 9.06 -18.63
N MET A 105 -7.78 9.50 -19.63
CA MET A 105 -9.14 9.04 -19.85
C MET A 105 -9.16 7.87 -20.84
N LEU A 106 -9.86 6.78 -20.48
CA LEU A 106 -10.11 5.67 -21.37
C LEU A 106 -11.60 5.55 -21.66
N HIS A 107 -11.97 5.33 -22.91
CA HIS A 107 -13.37 5.14 -23.33
C HIS A 107 -13.82 3.69 -23.13
N VAL A 108 -13.70 3.19 -21.89
CA VAL A 108 -14.04 1.82 -21.50
C VAL A 108 -14.43 1.77 -20.02
N SER A 109 -15.24 0.79 -19.62
CA SER A 109 -15.54 0.60 -18.20
C SER A 109 -14.28 0.21 -17.41
N ALA A 110 -14.20 0.66 -16.16
CA ALA A 110 -13.10 0.33 -15.25
C ALA A 110 -12.91 -1.19 -15.10
N THR A 111 -14.02 -1.96 -15.02
CA THR A 111 -13.99 -3.42 -14.94
C THR A 111 -13.33 -4.05 -16.17
N LYS A 112 -13.69 -3.59 -17.38
CA LYS A 112 -13.12 -4.15 -18.61
C LYS A 112 -11.64 -3.75 -18.76
N ALA A 113 -11.26 -2.53 -18.37
CA ALA A 113 -9.86 -2.13 -18.32
C ALA A 113 -9.06 -3.02 -17.36
N ALA A 114 -9.53 -3.21 -16.13
CA ALA A 114 -8.88 -4.08 -15.14
C ALA A 114 -8.75 -5.53 -15.65
N GLN A 115 -9.80 -6.10 -16.26
CA GLN A 115 -9.74 -7.44 -16.85
C GLN A 115 -8.69 -7.56 -17.95
N ILE A 116 -8.56 -6.56 -18.82
CA ILE A 116 -7.55 -6.56 -19.88
C ILE A 116 -6.14 -6.45 -19.30
N LEU A 117 -5.93 -5.56 -18.31
CA LEU A 117 -4.64 -5.41 -17.62
C LEU A 117 -4.22 -6.68 -16.87
N MET A 118 -5.19 -7.45 -16.36
CA MET A 118 -4.93 -8.73 -15.70
C MET A 118 -4.58 -9.86 -16.67
N ARG A 119 -4.73 -9.71 -17.99
CA ARG A 119 -4.38 -10.76 -18.94
C ARG A 119 -2.90 -10.71 -19.32
N SER A 120 -2.16 -11.75 -18.96
CA SER A 120 -0.72 -11.86 -19.26
C SER A 120 -0.41 -11.79 -20.77
N ASP A 121 -1.31 -12.31 -21.62
CA ASP A 121 -1.17 -12.29 -23.07
C ASP A 121 -1.47 -10.93 -23.72
N MET A 122 -2.02 -9.98 -22.95
CA MET A 122 -2.42 -8.67 -23.46
C MET A 122 -1.36 -7.60 -23.21
N VAL A 123 -0.63 -7.66 -22.09
CA VAL A 123 0.38 -6.63 -21.75
C VAL A 123 1.40 -6.40 -22.87
N PRO A 124 2.04 -7.43 -23.46
CA PRO A 124 3.00 -7.21 -24.55
C PRO A 124 2.39 -6.66 -25.84
N LYS A 125 1.06 -6.65 -25.99
CA LYS A 125 0.37 -6.12 -27.18
C LYS A 125 0.14 -4.62 -27.11
N PHE A 126 0.10 -4.04 -25.91
CA PHE A 126 -0.11 -2.60 -25.70
C PHE A 126 1.06 -1.90 -25.01
N ASP A 127 2.00 -2.65 -24.45
CA ASP A 127 3.26 -2.14 -23.91
C ASP A 127 4.44 -2.68 -24.72
N ASP A 128 5.00 -1.81 -25.57
CA ASP A 128 6.14 -2.12 -26.43
C ASP A 128 7.40 -2.46 -25.64
N MET A 129 7.49 -2.08 -24.35
CA MET A 129 8.65 -2.34 -23.50
C MET A 129 8.60 -3.71 -22.83
N THR A 130 7.42 -4.35 -22.80
CA THR A 130 7.26 -5.68 -22.23
C THR A 130 7.50 -6.75 -23.29
N LYS A 131 8.39 -7.71 -23.00
CA LYS A 131 8.65 -8.88 -23.84
C LYS A 131 7.67 -10.01 -23.54
N GLU A 132 7.54 -10.37 -22.28
CA GLU A 132 6.67 -11.46 -21.83
C GLU A 132 6.14 -11.20 -20.42
N VAL A 133 4.94 -11.72 -20.16
CA VAL A 133 4.40 -11.90 -18.81
C VAL A 133 4.05 -13.37 -18.66
N LYS A 134 4.68 -14.05 -17.71
CA LYS A 134 4.45 -15.47 -17.43
C LYS A 134 3.91 -15.64 -16.02
N VAL A 135 2.76 -16.29 -15.88
CA VAL A 135 2.26 -16.73 -14.58
C VAL A 135 3.14 -17.86 -14.08
N MET A 136 3.74 -17.68 -12.91
CA MET A 136 4.66 -18.62 -12.28
C MET A 136 3.96 -19.49 -11.23
N GLU A 137 3.01 -18.90 -10.49
CA GLU A 137 2.31 -19.54 -9.39
C GLU A 137 0.99 -18.83 -9.11
N LYS A 138 -0.06 -19.59 -8.81
CA LYS A 138 -1.32 -19.06 -8.27
C LYS A 138 -1.24 -19.12 -6.74
N LEU A 139 -1.33 -17.98 -6.06
CA LEU A 139 -1.28 -17.87 -4.60
C LEU A 139 -2.68 -18.05 -3.98
N SER A 140 -3.69 -17.46 -4.59
CA SER A 140 -5.10 -17.55 -4.19
C SER A 140 -6.00 -17.52 -5.43
N ASP A 141 -7.33 -17.56 -5.26
CA ASP A 141 -8.24 -17.40 -6.39
C ASP A 141 -8.15 -16.03 -7.09
N ALA A 142 -7.65 -15.02 -6.38
CA ALA A 142 -7.48 -13.66 -6.89
C ALA A 142 -6.01 -13.31 -7.19
N SER A 143 -5.04 -14.01 -6.58
CA SER A 143 -3.64 -13.55 -6.54
C SER A 143 -2.68 -14.53 -7.20
N GLU A 144 -1.75 -14.00 -7.97
CA GLU A 144 -0.75 -14.80 -8.68
C GLU A 144 0.61 -14.12 -8.72
N VAL A 145 1.66 -14.94 -8.72
CA VAL A 145 3.04 -14.51 -8.99
C VAL A 145 3.26 -14.53 -10.48
N ARG A 146 3.71 -13.40 -11.04
CA ARG A 146 4.07 -13.24 -12.44
C ARG A 146 5.54 -12.90 -12.57
N ARG A 147 6.20 -13.48 -13.57
CA ARG A 147 7.46 -12.98 -14.08
C ARG A 147 7.17 -12.05 -15.26
N VAL A 148 7.60 -10.81 -15.17
CA VAL A 148 7.53 -9.81 -16.24
C VAL A 148 8.94 -9.59 -16.76
N THR A 149 9.16 -9.84 -18.04
CA THR A 149 10.44 -9.58 -18.71
C THR A 149 10.28 -8.36 -19.60
N ALA A 150 11.07 -7.33 -19.32
CA ALA A 150 11.18 -6.15 -20.17
C ALA A 150 12.19 -6.38 -21.29
N LYS A 151 11.98 -5.74 -22.44
CA LYS A 151 12.94 -5.72 -23.55
C LYS A 151 14.20 -4.94 -23.15
N SER A 152 15.34 -5.34 -23.71
CA SER A 152 16.54 -4.51 -23.69
C SER A 152 16.30 -3.26 -24.52
N VAL A 153 16.69 -2.08 -24.01
CA VAL A 153 16.58 -0.83 -24.74
C VAL A 153 17.94 -0.14 -24.82
N MET A 154 18.36 0.11 -26.06
CA MET A 154 19.62 0.76 -26.41
C MET A 154 20.83 0.06 -25.77
N PHE A 155 21.43 0.66 -24.73
CA PHE A 155 22.60 0.14 -24.00
C PHE A 155 22.25 -0.56 -22.70
N THR A 156 20.96 -0.78 -22.44
CA THR A 156 20.51 -1.40 -21.20
C THR A 156 20.06 -2.84 -21.41
N ALA A 157 20.56 -3.73 -20.56
CA ALA A 157 20.15 -5.13 -20.54
C ALA A 157 18.64 -5.26 -20.26
N ALA A 158 18.06 -6.40 -20.67
CA ALA A 158 16.72 -6.78 -20.27
C ALA A 158 16.63 -6.88 -18.73
N ARG A 159 15.47 -6.53 -18.17
CA ARG A 159 15.17 -6.69 -16.73
C ARG A 159 14.02 -7.65 -16.56
N ASP A 160 14.13 -8.48 -15.54
CA ASP A 160 13.06 -9.37 -15.11
C ASP A 160 12.56 -8.93 -13.73
N PHE A 161 11.25 -8.97 -13.55
CA PHE A 161 10.58 -8.66 -12.29
C PHE A 161 9.69 -9.83 -11.89
N SER A 162 9.76 -10.22 -10.61
CA SER A 162 8.78 -11.12 -10.00
C SER A 162 7.79 -10.26 -9.21
N VAL A 163 6.54 -10.24 -9.64
CA VAL A 163 5.49 -9.40 -9.06
C VAL A 163 4.30 -10.25 -8.63
N VAL A 164 3.71 -9.91 -7.50
CA VAL A 164 2.41 -10.44 -7.09
C VAL A 164 1.35 -9.52 -7.66
N THR A 165 0.38 -10.07 -8.39
CA THR A 165 -0.70 -9.31 -9.03
C THR A 165 -2.05 -9.87 -8.61
N TYR A 166 -2.99 -8.99 -8.30
CA TYR A 166 -4.36 -9.36 -7.93
C TYR A 166 -5.36 -8.25 -8.32
N PRO A 167 -6.60 -8.62 -8.74
CA PRO A 167 -7.55 -7.70 -9.38
C PRO A 167 -8.33 -6.83 -8.41
N ASN A 168 -8.12 -6.95 -7.09
CA ASN A 168 -8.91 -6.23 -6.09
C ASN A 168 -8.59 -4.73 -6.06
N ALA A 169 -9.24 -3.99 -6.96
CA ALA A 169 -9.59 -2.59 -6.75
C ALA A 169 -11.10 -2.50 -6.54
N ARG A 170 -11.60 -2.97 -5.39
CA ARG A 170 -12.86 -2.42 -4.84
C ARG A 170 -12.54 -1.04 -4.27
N VAL A 171 -12.17 -0.11 -5.14
CA VAL A 171 -12.10 1.32 -4.81
C VAL A 171 -13.41 1.90 -5.32
N THR A 172 -14.35 2.10 -4.39
CA THR A 172 -15.59 2.82 -4.65
C THR A 172 -15.22 4.27 -4.93
N PHE A 173 -15.26 4.70 -6.19
CA PHE A 173 -15.13 6.12 -6.54
C PHE A 173 -16.37 6.86 -6.01
N VAL A 174 -16.21 7.62 -4.92
CA VAL A 174 -17.18 8.64 -4.55
C VAL A 174 -17.03 9.76 -5.57
N ARG A 175 -18.08 10.04 -6.35
CA ARG A 175 -18.09 11.17 -7.28
C ARG A 175 -17.96 12.48 -6.47
N PRO A 176 -17.05 13.40 -6.80
CA PRO A 176 -17.26 14.79 -6.43
C PRO A 176 -18.41 15.35 -7.29
N PHE A 177 -19.30 16.08 -6.62
CA PHE A 177 -20.43 16.79 -7.22
C PHE A 177 -19.99 17.78 -8.30
#